data_AF-A0A954BRN1-F1
#
_entry.id   AF-A0A954BRN1-F1
#
_cell.length_a   1.000
_cell.length_b   1.000
_cell.length_c   1.000
_cell.angle_alpha   90.00
_cell.angle_beta   90.00
_cell.angle_gamma   90.00
#
_symmetry.space_group_name_H-M   'P 1'
#
loop_
_entity.id
_entity.type
_entity.pdbx_description
1 polymer ?
#
loop_
_entity_poly.entity_id
_entity_poly.type
_entity_poly.pdbx_seq_one_letter_code
_entity_poly.pdbx_strand_id
1 'polypeptide(L)' 'MADQDDELDLRTLSDEELTEQMWDDLYDGLADEIAEGTQILLERGWQPYEVLTKALVEGMRIVGNDFRDGIL' A
#
# COMPACT_ATOMS: atom_id res chain seq x y z
N MET A 1 15.17 -8.77 10.10
CA MET A 1 15.12 -9.47 8.81
C MET A 1 13.90 -10.35 8.90
N ALA A 2 12.76 -9.83 8.46
CA ALA A 2 11.58 -10.66 8.27
C ALA A 2 11.82 -11.46 6.98
N ASP A 3 11.54 -12.75 7.04
CA ASP A 3 11.81 -13.74 6.02
C ASP A 3 11.24 -13.33 4.65
N GLN A 4 12.07 -13.35 3.61
CA GLN A 4 11.73 -13.10 2.20
C GLN A 4 10.99 -14.28 1.53
N ASP A 5 10.49 -15.25 2.31
CA ASP A 5 9.99 -16.54 1.81
C ASP A 5 8.47 -16.77 2.05
N ASP A 6 7.76 -15.86 2.71
CA ASP A 6 6.29 -15.87 2.78
C ASP A 6 5.75 -14.61 2.07
N GLU A 7 5.60 -14.69 0.73
CA GLU A 7 4.87 -13.68 -0.06
C GLU A 7 3.48 -13.51 0.57
N LEU A 8 3.25 -12.36 1.21
CA LEU A 8 2.02 -12.10 1.95
C LEU A 8 0.84 -12.11 0.98
N ASP A 9 -0.13 -13.00 1.19
CA ASP A 9 -1.35 -13.01 0.38
C ASP A 9 -2.22 -11.79 0.75
N LEU A 10 -2.11 -10.74 -0.07
CA LEU A 10 -2.83 -9.47 0.08
C LEU A 10 -4.35 -9.64 0.12
N ARG A 11 -4.91 -10.72 -0.45
CA ARG A 11 -6.36 -10.97 -0.44
C ARG A 11 -6.87 -11.39 0.93
N THR A 12 -5.99 -11.91 1.79
CA THR A 12 -6.36 -12.33 3.15
C THR A 12 -6.53 -11.17 4.11
N LEU A 13 -5.96 -10.01 3.77
CA LEU A 13 -6.01 -8.80 4.57
C LEU A 13 -7.39 -8.14 4.53
N SER A 14 -7.82 -7.53 5.64
CA SER A 14 -8.95 -6.60 5.63
C SER A 14 -8.63 -5.34 4.80
N ASP A 15 -9.64 -4.51 4.52
CA ASP A 15 -9.41 -3.28 3.73
C ASP A 15 -8.45 -2.30 4.42
N GLU A 16 -8.50 -2.24 5.76
CA GLU A 16 -7.62 -1.40 6.57
C GLU A 16 -6.19 -1.92 6.54
N GLU A 17 -6.00 -3.22 6.83
CA GLU A 17 -4.67 -3.85 6.79
C GLU A 17 -4.06 -3.84 5.39
N LEU A 18 -4.87 -4.04 4.33
CA LEU A 18 -4.40 -3.93 2.96
C LEU A 18 -3.97 -2.50 2.63
N THR A 19 -4.71 -1.49 3.11
CA THR A 19 -4.34 -0.09 2.91
C THR A 19 -3.03 0.25 3.61
N GLU A 20 -2.83 -0.23 4.83
CA GLU A 20 -1.58 -0.06 5.58
C GLU A 20 -0.40 -0.77 4.89
N GLN A 21 -0.59 -2.02 4.47
CA GLN A 21 0.43 -2.76 3.72
C GLN A 21 0.81 -2.03 2.42
N MET A 22 -0.18 -1.49 1.70
CA MET A 22 0.09 -0.68 0.50
C MET A 22 0.89 0.60 0.81
N TRP A 23 0.89 1.13 2.03
CA TRP A 23 1.76 2.25 2.38
C TRP A 23 3.21 1.82 2.56
N ASP A 24 3.43 0.66 3.18
CA ASP A 24 4.76 0.05 3.29
C ASP A 24 5.30 -0.32 1.90
N ASP A 25 4.47 -0.90 1.04
CA ASP A 25 4.82 -1.22 -0.35
C ASP A 25 5.20 0.04 -1.16
N LEU A 26 4.51 1.17 -0.92
CA LEU A 26 4.87 2.47 -1.51
C LEU A 26 6.20 3.00 -0.98
N TYR A 27 6.49 2.77 0.30
CA TYR A 27 7.75 3.15 0.94
C TYR A 27 8.92 2.33 0.37
N ASP A 28 8.72 1.03 0.17
CA ASP A 28 9.72 0.10 -0.36
C ASP A 28 9.82 0.11 -1.90
N GLY A 29 8.88 0.76 -2.58
CA GLY A 29 8.87 0.89 -4.04
C GLY A 29 8.41 -0.37 -4.78
N LEU A 30 7.56 -1.17 -4.14
CA LEU A 30 7.03 -2.45 -4.61
C LEU A 30 5.83 -2.24 -5.56
N ALA A 31 6.12 -2.13 -6.87
CA ALA A 31 5.13 -1.71 -7.86
C ALA A 31 4.07 -2.78 -8.20
N ASP A 32 4.45 -4.06 -8.17
CA ASP A 32 3.55 -5.16 -8.55
C ASP A 32 2.50 -5.39 -7.45
N GLU A 33 2.93 -5.27 -6.20
CA GLU A 33 2.15 -5.35 -4.96
C GLU A 33 1.13 -4.21 -4.89
N ILE A 34 1.53 -2.98 -5.27
CA ILE A 34 0.61 -1.85 -5.39
C ILE A 34 -0.44 -2.07 -6.47
N ALA A 35 -0.06 -2.64 -7.60
CA ALA A 35 -1.00 -2.95 -8.67
C ALA A 35 -2.03 -4.00 -8.21
N GLU A 36 -1.58 -5.04 -7.49
CA GLU A 36 -2.46 -6.06 -6.91
C GLU A 36 -3.38 -5.50 -5.82
N GLY A 37 -2.85 -4.78 -4.83
CA GLY A 37 -3.66 -4.17 -3.77
C GLY A 37 -4.71 -3.20 -4.32
N THR A 38 -4.36 -2.42 -5.34
CA THR A 38 -5.30 -1.54 -6.06
C THR A 38 -6.44 -2.34 -6.71
N GLN A 39 -6.13 -3.45 -7.40
CA GLN A 39 -7.13 -4.33 -7.99
C GLN A 39 -8.06 -4.91 -6.91
N ILE A 40 -7.49 -5.41 -5.81
CA ILE A 40 -8.26 -6.02 -4.72
C ILE A 40 -9.26 -5.02 -4.13
N LEU A 41 -8.83 -3.79 -3.82
CA LEU A 41 -9.74 -2.76 -3.27
C LEU A 41 -10.88 -2.43 -4.24
N LEU A 42 -10.58 -2.32 -5.55
CA LEU A 42 -11.59 -2.10 -6.58
C LEU A 42 -12.58 -3.28 -6.68
N GLU A 43 -12.08 -4.52 -6.63
CA GLU A 43 -12.91 -5.73 -6.60
C GLU A 43 -13.82 -5.78 -5.37
N ARG A 44 -13.35 -5.26 -4.23
CA ARG A 44 -14.12 -5.11 -2.98
C ARG A 44 -15.14 -3.96 -3.02
N GLY A 45 -15.21 -3.22 -4.13
CA GLY A 45 -16.23 -2.20 -4.37
C GLY A 45 -15.83 -0.78 -3.97
N TRP A 46 -14.56 -0.56 -3.60
CA TRP A 46 -14.06 0.79 -3.38
C TRP A 46 -14.17 1.62 -4.65
N GLN A 47 -14.55 2.88 -4.51
CA GLN A 47 -14.55 3.77 -5.66
C GLN A 47 -13.11 4.10 -6.07
N PRO A 48 -12.80 4.25 -7.37
CA PRO A 48 -11.45 4.61 -7.83
C PRO A 48 -10.89 5.86 -7.15
N TYR A 49 -11.75 6.84 -6.85
CA TYR A 49 -11.37 8.03 -6.11
C TYR A 49 -10.96 7.72 -4.66
N GLU A 50 -11.65 6.79 -4.01
CA GLU A 50 -11.30 6.38 -2.64
C GLU A 50 -9.99 5.62 -2.61
N VAL A 51 -9.74 4.71 -3.55
CA VAL A 51 -8.46 4.01 -3.66
C VAL A 51 -7.31 5.00 -3.89
N LEU A 52 -7.47 5.91 -4.85
CA LEU A 52 -6.47 6.94 -5.13
C LEU A 52 -6.18 7.81 -3.90
N THR A 53 -7.22 8.31 -3.25
CA THR A 53 -7.04 9.29 -2.18
C THR A 53 -6.59 8.67 -0.87
N LYS A 54 -7.19 7.54 -0.46
CA LYS A 54 -6.95 6.93 0.86
C LYS A 54 -5.76 5.98 0.88
N ALA A 55 -5.58 5.16 -0.15
CA ALA A 55 -4.49 4.19 -0.20
C ALA A 55 -3.22 4.82 -0.80
N LEU A 56 -3.32 5.35 -2.03
CA LEU A 56 -2.12 5.75 -2.77
C LEU A 56 -1.55 7.12 -2.35
N VAL A 57 -2.40 8.15 -2.32
CA VAL A 57 -1.95 9.51 -2.00
C VAL A 57 -1.52 9.61 -0.53
N GLU A 58 -2.25 8.97 0.39
CA GLU A 58 -1.85 9.05 1.80
C GLU A 58 -0.58 8.27 2.13
N GLY A 59 -0.35 7.12 1.49
CA GLY A 59 0.93 6.43 1.56
C GLY A 59 2.07 7.32 1.06
N MET A 60 1.93 7.92 -0.13
CA MET A 60 2.98 8.80 -0.66
C MET A 60 3.20 10.09 0.13
N ARG A 61 2.18 10.57 0.83
CA ARG A 61 2.33 11.70 1.75
C ARG A 61 3.23 11.35 2.94
N ILE A 62 3.17 10.11 3.45
CA ILE A 62 4.04 9.63 4.53
C ILE A 62 5.47 9.58 4.01
N VAL A 63 5.71 8.90 2.89
CA VAL A 63 7.03 8.83 2.23
C VAL A 63 7.62 10.22 2.00
N GLY A 64 6.81 11.18 1.53
CA GLY A 64 7.24 12.55 1.29
C GLY A 64 7.61 13.34 2.56
N ASN A 65 6.98 13.04 3.70
CA ASN A 65 7.35 13.63 4.98
C ASN A 65 8.65 13.02 5.50
N ASP A 66 8.81 11.69 5.43
CA ASP A 66 10.02 11.01 5.89
C ASP A 66 11.25 11.37 5.05
N PHE A 67 11.06 11.52 3.74
CA PHE A 67 12.09 12.05 2.85
C PHE A 67 12.49 13.49 3.21
N ARG A 68 11.50 14.36 3.52
CA ARG A 68 11.78 15.74 3.96
C ARG A 68 12.58 15.76 5.25
N ASP A 69 12.28 14.86 6.17
CA ASP A 69 12.90 14.80 7.49
C ASP A 69 14.24 14.04 7.48
N GLY A 70 14.62 13.45 6.34
CA GLY A 70 15.89 12.76 6.13
C GLY A 70 15.97 11.38 6.80
N ILE A 71 14.81 10.73 6.96
CA ILE A 71 14.66 9.42 7.65
C ILE A 71 14.55 8.27 6.65
N LEU A 72 14.31 8.58 5.36
CA LEU A 72 14.17 7.61 4.27
C LEU A 72 15.42 6.73 4.08
#